data_AF-A0A3F2RDR3-F1
#
_entry.id   AF-A0A3F2RDR3-F1
#
_cell.length_a   1.000
_cell.length_b   1.000
_cell.length_c   1.000
_cell.angle_alpha   90.00
_cell.angle_beta   90.00
_cell.angle_gamma   90.00
#
_symmetry.space_group_name_H-M   'P 1'
#
loop_
_entity.id
_entity.type
_entity.pdbx_description
1 polymer ?
#
loop_
_entity_poly.entity_id
_entity_poly.type
_entity_poly.pdbx_seq_one_letter_code
_entity_poly.pdbx_strand_id
1 'polypeptide(L)'
;MAMANSQNCDNIARGDTNCCGGDTTMYDACYNKFTEWGSDSRAQLAEKVATSNATWKIVNTHYGPYDHYAEVGMNKWFDVLRGSGIHAFLYGHTHGEKHDYSSSLGIHFVENGAGGGIQKESASGIPPFATNYVKNEWAFTGDEYGFFSLQASKDWLKLQYHTTDNSWAFTEKFEGTTIGGVVAKHCWYIPADGTEGKAC
;
A
#
# COMPACT_ATOMS: atom_id res chain seq x y z
N MET A 1 23.98 -10.97 -18.22
CA MET A 1 24.94 -9.86 -18.07
C MET A 1 24.42 -8.97 -16.95
N ALA A 2 25.04 -9.04 -15.77
CA ALA A 2 24.75 -8.11 -14.70
C ALA A 2 25.50 -6.81 -15.01
N MET A 3 24.77 -5.73 -15.29
CA MET A 3 25.34 -4.39 -15.26
C MET A 3 25.46 -3.99 -13.79
N ALA A 4 26.63 -4.25 -13.21
CA ALA A 4 27.01 -3.66 -11.93
C ALA A 4 27.16 -2.15 -12.12
N ASN A 5 26.24 -1.37 -11.58
CA ASN A 5 26.43 0.07 -11.39
C ASN A 5 25.87 0.48 -10.01
N SER A 6 26.43 -0.09 -8.95
CA SER A 6 26.01 0.14 -7.56
C SER A 6 27.15 0.69 -6.69
N GLN A 7 27.94 1.61 -7.23
CA GLN A 7 28.88 2.39 -6.42
C GLN A 7 28.47 3.87 -6.51
N ASN A 8 27.45 4.26 -5.72
CA ASN A 8 27.22 5.61 -5.17
C ASN A 8 25.73 6.00 -5.02
N CYS A 9 24.76 5.23 -5.52
CA CYS A 9 23.35 5.65 -5.46
C CYS A 9 22.60 5.19 -4.20
N ASP A 10 23.02 4.11 -3.56
CA ASP A 10 22.21 3.46 -2.52
C ASP A 10 22.22 4.21 -1.17
N ASN A 11 23.17 5.13 -0.97
CA ASN A 11 23.37 5.89 0.26
C ASN A 11 23.59 7.38 0.02
N ILE A 12 22.95 7.95 -1.01
CA ILE A 12 23.03 9.39 -1.30
C ILE A 12 22.37 10.17 -0.15
N ALA A 13 23.13 11.06 0.48
CA ALA A 13 22.67 11.89 1.58
C ALA A 13 22.80 13.39 1.27
N ARG A 14 22.21 14.22 2.13
CA ARG A 14 22.37 15.68 2.10
C ARG A 14 23.85 16.05 2.07
N GLY A 15 24.27 16.83 1.07
CA GLY A 15 25.66 17.27 0.88
C GLY A 15 26.54 16.31 0.06
N ASP A 16 26.02 15.15 -0.35
CA ASP A 16 26.71 14.27 -1.29
C ASP A 16 26.75 14.89 -2.68
N THR A 17 27.85 14.73 -3.42
CA THR A 17 28.00 15.26 -4.78
C THR A 17 26.96 14.69 -5.76
N ASN A 18 26.45 13.49 -5.50
CA ASN A 18 25.37 12.88 -6.28
C ASN A 18 23.98 13.40 -5.88
N CYS A 19 23.88 14.19 -4.80
CA CYS A 19 22.66 14.85 -4.33
C CYS A 19 22.74 16.36 -4.60
N CYS A 20 22.08 16.85 -5.66
CA CYS A 20 22.12 18.27 -6.00
C CYS A 20 23.55 18.83 -6.17
N GLY A 21 24.53 18.01 -6.57
CA GLY A 21 25.92 18.45 -6.69
C GLY A 21 26.61 18.76 -5.36
N GLY A 22 26.04 18.33 -4.22
CA GLY A 22 26.49 18.72 -2.88
C GLY A 22 25.88 20.02 -2.37
N ASP A 23 25.00 20.67 -3.13
CA ASP A 23 24.32 21.90 -2.70
C ASP A 23 23.25 21.59 -1.64
N THR A 24 23.61 21.87 -0.39
CA THR A 24 22.73 21.66 0.74
C THR A 24 21.54 22.62 0.76
N THR A 25 21.67 23.82 0.17
CA THR A 25 20.57 24.79 0.12
C THR A 25 19.49 24.33 -0.84
N MET A 26 19.89 23.83 -2.02
CA MET A 26 18.96 23.24 -2.99
C MET A 26 18.30 21.99 -2.42
N TYR A 27 19.07 21.12 -1.76
CA TYR A 27 18.53 19.95 -1.05
C TYR A 27 17.48 20.35 -0.02
N ASP A 28 17.80 21.28 0.88
CA ASP A 28 16.91 21.70 1.96
C ASP A 28 15.63 22.35 1.42
N ALA A 29 15.73 23.18 0.38
CA ALA A 29 14.57 23.75 -0.27
C ALA A 29 13.63 22.68 -0.84
N CYS A 30 14.20 21.66 -1.50
CA CYS A 30 13.45 20.52 -2.04
C CYS A 30 12.80 19.69 -0.93
N TYR A 31 13.57 19.29 0.09
CA TYR A 31 13.10 18.52 1.23
C TYR A 31 11.99 19.25 2.01
N ASN A 32 12.16 20.54 2.24
CA ASN A 32 11.16 21.38 2.90
C ASN A 32 9.87 21.44 2.09
N LYS A 33 9.95 21.52 0.75
CA LYS A 33 8.75 21.55 -0.09
C LYS A 33 7.97 20.24 -0.05
N PHE A 34 8.65 19.09 -0.10
CA PHE A 34 7.99 17.81 0.08
C PHE A 34 7.40 17.62 1.48
N THR A 35 8.10 18.13 2.50
CA THR A 35 7.61 18.11 3.89
C THR A 35 6.35 18.97 4.05
N GLU A 36 6.33 20.16 3.45
CA GLU A 36 5.17 21.05 3.39
C GLU A 36 3.98 20.34 2.73
N TRP A 37 4.14 19.82 1.52
CA TRP A 37 3.09 19.13 0.78
C TRP A 37 2.58 17.87 1.50
N GLY A 38 3.47 17.09 2.10
CA GLY A 38 3.08 15.92 2.87
C GLY A 38 2.29 16.30 4.12
N SER A 39 2.66 17.40 4.79
CA SER A 39 1.95 17.89 5.98
C SER A 39 0.58 18.45 5.62
N ASP A 40 0.52 19.25 4.55
CA ASP A 40 -0.73 19.80 4.03
C ASP A 40 -1.70 18.70 3.56
N SER A 41 -1.22 17.70 2.81
CA SER A 41 -2.05 16.57 2.36
C SER A 41 -2.68 15.79 3.53
N ARG A 42 -1.90 15.57 4.60
CA ARG A 42 -2.38 14.92 5.83
C ARG A 42 -3.39 15.78 6.60
N ALA A 43 -3.17 17.08 6.67
CA ALA A 43 -4.10 18.02 7.30
C ALA A 43 -5.45 18.06 6.55
N GLN A 44 -5.40 18.15 5.22
CA GLN A 44 -6.60 18.10 4.37
C GLN A 44 -7.34 16.76 4.51
N LEU A 45 -6.62 15.64 4.64
CA LEU A 45 -7.22 14.33 4.89
C LEU A 45 -8.01 14.33 6.21
N ALA A 46 -7.38 14.78 7.31
CA ALA A 46 -8.04 14.87 8.62
C ALA A 46 -9.32 15.71 8.56
N GLU A 47 -9.27 16.89 7.93
CA GLU A 47 -10.42 17.79 7.79
C GLU A 47 -11.56 17.15 6.98
N LYS A 48 -11.24 16.60 5.80
CA LYS A 48 -12.24 16.01 4.89
C LYS A 48 -12.87 14.76 5.46
N VAL A 49 -12.11 13.95 6.20
CA VAL A 49 -12.64 12.74 6.82
C VAL A 49 -13.54 13.06 8.00
N ALA A 50 -13.21 14.08 8.81
CA ALA A 50 -14.03 14.53 9.93
C ALA A 50 -15.39 15.08 9.48
N THR A 51 -15.45 15.71 8.30
CA THR A 51 -16.67 16.30 7.73
C THR A 51 -17.46 15.34 6.82
N SER A 52 -16.89 14.18 6.50
CA SER A 52 -17.52 13.21 5.60
C SER A 52 -18.59 12.38 6.31
N ASN A 53 -19.79 12.36 5.73
CA ASN A 53 -20.91 11.51 6.12
C ASN A 53 -21.02 10.23 5.26
N ALA A 54 -19.98 9.91 4.47
CA ALA A 54 -19.97 8.70 3.65
C ALA A 54 -19.97 7.45 4.55
N THR A 55 -20.75 6.43 4.17
CA THR A 55 -20.75 5.11 4.83
C THR A 55 -19.36 4.49 4.82
N TRP A 56 -18.69 4.52 3.66
CA TRP A 56 -17.35 4.00 3.49
C TRP A 56 -16.39 5.14 3.23
N LYS A 57 -15.32 5.19 4.03
CA LYS A 57 -14.21 6.12 3.86
C LYS A 57 -12.97 5.31 3.52
N ILE A 58 -12.44 5.55 2.32
CA ILE A 58 -11.32 4.80 1.75
C ILE A 58 -10.23 5.80 1.39
N VAL A 59 -9.00 5.50 1.80
CA VAL A 59 -7.81 6.25 1.38
C VAL A 59 -7.06 5.41 0.34
N ASN A 60 -6.55 6.06 -0.71
CA ASN A 60 -5.73 5.42 -1.73
C ASN A 60 -4.46 6.25 -1.95
N THR A 61 -3.30 5.65 -1.73
CA THR A 61 -1.99 6.28 -1.92
C THR A 61 -1.09 5.36 -2.76
N HIS A 62 0.09 5.86 -3.15
CA HIS A 62 1.09 4.98 -3.75
C HIS A 62 1.87 4.20 -2.68
N TYR A 63 2.36 4.89 -1.64
CA TYR A 63 3.12 4.30 -0.54
C TYR A 63 2.22 3.95 0.65
N GLY A 64 2.50 2.82 1.28
CA GLY A 64 1.82 2.40 2.51
C GLY A 64 2.29 3.18 3.75
N PRO A 65 1.45 3.30 4.79
CA PRO A 65 1.68 4.26 5.88
C PRO A 65 2.67 3.77 6.94
N TYR A 66 2.99 2.47 7.01
CA TYR A 66 3.90 1.91 8.02
C TYR A 66 5.04 1.08 7.43
N ASP A 67 4.88 0.50 6.25
CA ASP A 67 5.90 -0.32 5.58
C ASP A 67 6.85 0.50 4.70
N HIS A 68 6.46 1.72 4.31
CA HIS A 68 7.27 2.62 3.48
C HIS A 68 7.76 3.88 4.21
N TYR A 69 7.55 3.96 5.52
CA TYR A 69 8.01 5.06 6.35
C TYR A 69 8.79 4.53 7.54
N ALA A 70 9.82 5.27 7.96
CA ALA A 70 10.39 5.08 9.29
C ALA A 70 9.33 5.36 10.36
N GLU A 71 9.55 4.87 11.59
CA GLU A 71 8.59 4.96 12.70
C GLU A 71 8.01 6.37 12.92
N VAL A 72 8.83 7.42 12.83
CA VAL A 72 8.35 8.82 12.94
C VAL A 72 7.35 9.18 11.83
N GLY A 73 7.57 8.71 10.61
CA GLY A 73 6.65 8.90 9.49
C GLY A 73 5.36 8.09 9.65
N MET A 74 5.47 6.84 10.13
CA MET A 74 4.32 6.02 10.48
C MET A 74 3.46 6.72 11.54
N ASN A 75 4.05 7.23 12.61
CA ASN A 75 3.33 7.89 13.69
C ASN A 75 2.56 9.12 13.17
N LYS A 76 3.14 9.91 12.26
CA LYS A 76 2.43 11.02 11.60
C LYS A 76 1.21 10.56 10.81
N TRP A 77 1.27 9.40 10.15
CA TRP A 77 0.11 8.81 9.49
C TRP A 77 -0.91 8.30 10.50
N PHE A 78 -0.48 7.54 11.50
CA PHE A 78 -1.36 6.96 12.50
C PHE A 78 -2.10 8.01 13.33
N ASP A 79 -1.47 9.15 13.59
CA ASP A 79 -2.13 10.28 14.25
C ASP A 79 -3.30 10.85 13.45
N VAL A 80 -3.21 10.86 12.12
CA VAL A 80 -4.31 11.29 11.23
C VAL A 80 -5.38 10.20 11.10
N LEU A 81 -4.97 8.93 11.10
CA LEU A 81 -5.87 7.80 10.89
C LEU A 81 -6.67 7.43 12.14
N ARG A 82 -6.13 7.66 13.34
CA ARG A 82 -6.75 7.27 14.61
C ARG A 82 -8.09 7.95 14.81
N GLY A 83 -9.14 7.15 14.99
CA GLY A 83 -10.51 7.67 15.20
C GLY A 83 -11.11 8.37 13.97
N SER A 84 -10.49 8.25 12.80
CA SER A 84 -10.95 8.91 11.57
C SER A 84 -12.21 8.26 10.98
N GLY A 85 -12.48 6.99 11.29
CA GLY A 85 -13.54 6.19 10.66
C GLY A 85 -13.22 5.84 9.20
N ILE A 86 -11.94 5.89 8.80
CA ILE A 86 -11.47 5.23 7.58
C ILE A 86 -11.59 3.72 7.78
N HIS A 87 -12.00 3.02 6.73
CA HIS A 87 -12.23 1.56 6.78
C HIS A 87 -11.14 0.80 6.03
N ALA A 88 -10.70 1.36 4.89
CA ALA A 88 -9.67 0.76 4.06
C ALA A 88 -8.65 1.82 3.64
N PHE A 89 -7.37 1.45 3.70
CA PHE A 89 -6.24 2.21 3.21
C PHE A 89 -5.53 1.37 2.15
N LEU A 90 -5.71 1.75 0.90
CA LEU A 90 -5.18 1.06 -0.27
C LEU A 90 -3.86 1.70 -0.70
N TYR A 91 -2.87 0.89 -1.01
CA TYR A 91 -1.58 1.34 -1.49
C TYR A 91 -0.90 0.29 -2.37
N GLY A 92 0.28 0.62 -2.91
CA GLY A 92 1.10 -0.30 -3.69
C GLY A 92 2.58 -0.03 -3.42
N HIS A 93 3.29 0.45 -4.45
CA HIS A 93 4.74 0.69 -4.47
C HIS A 93 5.58 -0.58 -4.44
N THR A 94 5.38 -1.42 -3.42
CA THR A 94 5.90 -2.79 -3.45
C THR A 94 5.12 -3.57 -4.50
N HIS A 95 5.80 -4.39 -5.31
CA HIS A 95 5.14 -5.18 -6.35
C HIS A 95 4.50 -6.46 -5.79
N GLY A 96 3.91 -6.35 -4.60
CA GLY A 96 3.29 -7.43 -3.86
C GLY A 96 1.82 -7.17 -3.52
N GLU A 97 1.22 -8.15 -2.85
CA GLU A 97 -0.21 -8.18 -2.53
C GLU A 97 -0.41 -8.67 -1.09
N LYS A 98 -1.04 -7.86 -0.25
CA LYS A 98 -1.37 -8.27 1.11
C LYS A 98 -2.56 -7.51 1.69
N HIS A 99 -3.11 -8.09 2.72
CA HIS A 99 -4.18 -7.55 3.53
C HIS A 99 -3.77 -7.63 5.00
N ASP A 100 -3.64 -6.47 5.63
CA ASP A 100 -3.29 -6.31 7.04
C ASP A 100 -4.41 -5.56 7.75
N TYR A 101 -4.50 -5.71 9.07
CA TYR A 101 -5.52 -5.06 9.89
C TYR A 101 -4.91 -4.42 11.14
N SER A 102 -5.45 -3.26 11.53
CA SER A 102 -5.14 -2.61 12.80
C SER A 102 -6.39 -2.43 13.65
N SER A 103 -6.47 -3.19 14.75
CA SER A 103 -7.55 -3.03 15.73
C SER A 103 -7.53 -1.67 16.43
N SER A 104 -6.33 -1.11 16.66
CA SER A 104 -6.18 0.20 17.30
C SER A 104 -6.65 1.38 16.43
N LEU A 105 -6.70 1.18 15.10
CA LEU A 105 -7.15 2.19 14.15
C LEU A 105 -8.53 1.88 13.56
N GLY A 106 -8.96 0.61 13.59
CA GLY A 106 -10.15 0.11 12.91
C GLY A 106 -10.02 0.14 11.38
N ILE A 107 -8.81 -0.08 10.87
CA ILE A 107 -8.47 0.09 9.43
C ILE A 107 -7.89 -1.20 8.87
N HIS A 108 -8.36 -1.55 7.67
CA HIS A 108 -7.75 -2.53 6.79
C HIS A 108 -6.74 -1.88 5.85
N PHE A 109 -5.51 -2.36 5.87
CA PHE A 109 -4.42 -1.93 5.00
C PHE A 109 -4.29 -2.93 3.86
N VAL A 110 -4.39 -2.47 2.62
CA VAL A 110 -4.36 -3.34 1.43
C VAL A 110 -3.24 -2.89 0.51
N GLU A 111 -2.20 -3.72 0.41
CA GLU A 111 -1.14 -3.57 -0.59
C GLU A 111 -1.62 -4.25 -1.88
N ASN A 112 -1.62 -3.50 -2.97
CA ASN A 112 -2.08 -3.90 -4.29
C ASN A 112 -1.10 -3.39 -5.37
N GLY A 113 0.07 -4.01 -5.46
CA GLY A 113 1.14 -3.58 -6.36
C GLY A 113 1.67 -4.65 -7.32
N ALA A 114 1.25 -5.91 -7.21
CA ALA A 114 1.60 -6.99 -8.16
C ALA A 114 0.69 -6.99 -9.40
N GLY A 115 0.26 -5.81 -9.83
CA GLY A 115 -0.62 -5.56 -10.99
C GLY A 115 -0.02 -4.52 -11.95
N GLY A 116 -0.54 -4.42 -13.19
CA GLY A 116 -0.19 -3.32 -14.11
C GLY A 116 1.01 -3.51 -15.07
N GLY A 117 1.51 -4.74 -15.25
CA GLY A 117 2.58 -5.08 -16.20
C GLY A 117 4.01 -5.00 -15.67
N ILE A 118 4.21 -4.76 -14.37
CA ILE A 118 5.52 -4.77 -13.70
C ILE A 118 5.86 -6.16 -13.13
N GLN A 119 7.14 -6.41 -12.86
CA GLN A 119 7.59 -7.65 -12.22
C GLN A 119 7.03 -7.76 -10.80
N LYS A 120 6.39 -8.89 -10.48
CA LYS A 120 5.92 -9.21 -9.12
C LYS A 120 7.08 -9.45 -8.14
N GLU A 121 6.89 -9.07 -6.89
CA GLU A 121 7.82 -9.17 -5.78
C GLU A 121 7.10 -9.68 -4.52
N SER A 122 7.83 -10.08 -3.48
CA SER A 122 7.20 -10.43 -2.21
C SER A 122 6.46 -9.24 -1.60
N ALA A 123 5.33 -9.49 -0.92
CA ALA A 123 4.61 -8.46 -0.18
C ALA A 123 5.48 -7.82 0.90
N SER A 124 5.20 -6.55 1.22
CA SER A 124 5.94 -5.84 2.26
C SER A 124 5.74 -6.46 3.65
N GLY A 125 6.84 -6.74 4.33
CA GLY A 125 6.81 -7.19 5.73
C GLY A 125 6.29 -6.11 6.67
N ILE A 126 5.79 -6.51 7.85
CA ILE A 126 5.43 -5.57 8.91
C ILE A 126 6.71 -5.21 9.69
N PRO A 127 7.16 -3.95 9.69
CA PRO A 127 8.37 -3.56 10.42
C PRO A 127 8.21 -3.75 11.94
N PRO A 128 9.30 -3.97 12.70
CA PRO A 128 9.23 -4.21 14.14
C PRO A 128 8.48 -3.13 14.95
N PHE A 129 8.55 -1.86 14.53
CA PHE A 129 7.84 -0.77 15.20
C PHE A 129 6.32 -0.78 14.93
N ALA A 130 5.86 -1.51 13.90
CA ALA A 130 4.46 -1.59 13.50
C ALA A 130 3.73 -2.84 14.03
N THR A 131 4.45 -3.86 14.50
CA THR A 131 3.87 -5.16 14.91
C THR A 131 2.90 -5.07 16.09
N ASN A 132 2.99 -4.00 16.90
CA ASN A 132 2.06 -3.75 18.00
C ASN A 132 0.73 -3.11 17.55
N TYR A 133 0.68 -2.65 16.30
CA TYR A 133 -0.46 -1.90 15.76
C TYR A 133 -1.15 -2.63 14.61
N VAL A 134 -0.38 -3.38 13.82
CA VAL A 134 -0.83 -4.02 12.58
C VAL A 134 -0.51 -5.50 12.65
N LYS A 135 -1.46 -6.33 12.21
CA LYS A 135 -1.27 -7.76 12.02
C LYS A 135 -1.59 -8.15 10.58
N ASN A 136 -0.95 -9.21 10.10
CA ASN A 136 -1.23 -9.75 8.77
C ASN A 136 -2.47 -10.64 8.80
N GLU A 137 -3.42 -10.37 7.90
CA GLU A 137 -4.58 -11.25 7.66
C GLU A 137 -4.30 -12.22 6.51
N TRP A 138 -3.64 -11.71 5.47
CA TRP A 138 -3.29 -12.47 4.28
C TRP A 138 -2.14 -11.81 3.53
N ALA A 139 -1.26 -12.60 2.94
CA ALA A 139 -0.24 -12.15 2.01
C ALA A 139 -0.10 -13.19 0.89
N PHE A 140 0.10 -12.72 -0.33
CA PHE A 140 0.34 -13.62 -1.44
C PHE A 140 1.76 -14.20 -1.40
N THR A 141 1.95 -15.33 -2.08
CA THR A 141 3.18 -16.14 -2.05
C THR A 141 4.25 -15.69 -3.06
N GLY A 142 4.02 -14.63 -3.85
CA GLY A 142 5.00 -14.13 -4.84
C GLY A 142 4.93 -14.78 -6.23
N ASP A 143 4.07 -15.79 -6.40
CA ASP A 143 3.98 -16.62 -7.61
C ASP A 143 2.88 -16.19 -8.58
N GLU A 144 2.09 -15.18 -8.25
CA GLU A 144 0.89 -14.78 -8.99
C GLU A 144 0.85 -13.30 -9.37
N TYR A 145 0.03 -13.01 -10.38
CA TYR A 145 -0.27 -11.65 -10.81
C TYR A 145 -1.74 -11.37 -10.56
N GLY A 146 -2.10 -10.19 -10.07
CA GLY A 146 -3.48 -9.97 -9.67
C GLY A 146 -3.84 -8.53 -9.36
N PHE A 147 -5.03 -8.38 -8.81
CA PHE A 147 -5.54 -7.11 -8.32
C PHE A 147 -6.63 -7.33 -7.27
N PHE A 148 -6.79 -6.35 -6.38
CA PHE A 148 -7.89 -6.27 -5.45
C PHE A 148 -9.11 -5.57 -6.05
N SER A 149 -10.30 -6.10 -5.75
CA SER A 149 -11.58 -5.44 -5.97
C SER A 149 -12.26 -5.14 -4.64
N LEU A 150 -13.04 -4.05 -4.62
CA LEU A 150 -13.92 -3.69 -3.51
C LEU A 150 -15.37 -3.67 -3.96
N GLN A 151 -16.25 -4.35 -3.22
CA GLN A 151 -17.69 -4.28 -3.40
C GLN A 151 -18.36 -3.77 -2.13
N ALA A 152 -18.93 -2.56 -2.19
CA ALA A 152 -19.59 -1.93 -1.06
C ALA A 152 -21.06 -2.35 -0.95
N SER A 153 -21.51 -2.62 0.27
CA SER A 153 -22.92 -2.76 0.66
C SER A 153 -23.25 -1.75 1.77
N LYS A 154 -24.44 -1.85 2.38
CA LYS A 154 -24.77 -1.02 3.55
C LYS A 154 -24.00 -1.43 4.80
N ASP A 155 -23.66 -2.70 4.92
CA ASP A 155 -23.15 -3.29 6.16
C ASP A 155 -21.69 -3.73 6.05
N TRP A 156 -21.27 -4.10 4.85
CA TRP A 156 -19.93 -4.65 4.58
C TRP A 156 -19.31 -4.07 3.32
N LEU A 157 -17.99 -3.91 3.35
CA LEU A 157 -17.13 -3.71 2.20
C LEU A 157 -16.41 -5.03 1.92
N LYS A 158 -16.76 -5.70 0.83
CA LYS A 158 -16.15 -6.97 0.44
C LYS A 158 -14.86 -6.71 -0.34
N LEU A 159 -13.74 -7.12 0.22
CA LEU A 159 -12.40 -7.10 -0.39
C LEU A 159 -12.14 -8.46 -1.04
N GLN A 160 -11.67 -8.48 -2.29
CA GLN A 160 -11.30 -9.72 -2.97
C GLN A 160 -10.01 -9.55 -3.75
N TYR A 161 -9.05 -10.47 -3.57
CA TYR A 161 -7.88 -10.59 -4.45
C TYR A 161 -8.21 -11.52 -5.61
N HIS A 162 -8.04 -11.04 -6.83
CA HIS A 162 -8.27 -11.77 -8.07
C HIS A 162 -6.95 -12.07 -8.78
N THR A 163 -6.83 -13.30 -9.26
CA THR A 163 -5.69 -13.75 -10.07
C THR A 163 -6.17 -14.70 -11.16
N THR A 164 -5.25 -15.14 -12.01
CA THR A 164 -5.51 -16.13 -13.05
C THR A 164 -5.83 -17.50 -12.47
N ASP A 165 -6.80 -18.19 -13.07
CA ASP A 165 -7.03 -19.60 -12.77
C ASP A 165 -5.94 -20.52 -13.39
N ASN A 166 -6.07 -21.81 -13.14
CA ASN A 166 -5.13 -22.82 -13.65
C ASN A 166 -5.26 -23.10 -15.16
N SER A 167 -6.18 -22.45 -15.86
CA SER A 167 -6.38 -22.61 -17.30
C SER A 167 -5.47 -21.66 -18.11
N TRP A 168 -4.82 -20.70 -17.44
CA TRP A 168 -3.84 -19.83 -18.07
C TRP A 168 -2.54 -20.56 -18.39
N ALA A 169 -1.99 -20.29 -19.57
CA ALA A 169 -0.61 -20.65 -19.91
C ALA A 169 0.07 -19.43 -20.54
N PHE A 170 0.98 -18.81 -19.80
CA PHE A 170 1.72 -17.63 -20.25
C PHE A 170 2.92 -18.02 -21.12
N THR A 171 3.13 -17.26 -22.20
CA THR A 171 4.36 -17.34 -23.01
C THR A 171 4.94 -15.95 -23.20
N GLU A 172 6.16 -15.85 -23.77
CA GLU A 172 6.80 -14.54 -24.03
C GLU A 172 5.98 -13.63 -24.95
N LYS A 173 5.16 -14.23 -25.83
CA LYS A 173 4.34 -13.50 -26.79
C LYS A 173 2.88 -13.67 -26.47
N PHE A 174 2.10 -12.60 -26.61
CA PHE A 174 0.68 -12.65 -26.30
C PHE A 174 -0.05 -13.68 -27.19
N GLU A 175 0.34 -13.84 -28.45
CA GLU A 175 -0.27 -14.80 -29.38
C GLU A 175 -0.07 -16.27 -28.97
N GLY A 176 0.96 -16.56 -28.15
CA GLY A 176 1.20 -17.89 -27.61
C GLY A 176 0.51 -18.14 -26.26
N THR A 177 -0.06 -17.11 -25.64
CA THR A 177 -0.70 -17.21 -24.33
C THR A 177 -2.08 -17.85 -24.44
N THR A 178 -2.33 -18.88 -23.64
CA THR A 178 -3.69 -19.43 -23.46
C THR A 178 -4.41 -18.60 -22.41
N ILE A 179 -5.53 -18.00 -22.80
CA ILE A 179 -6.38 -17.22 -21.92
C ILE A 179 -7.24 -18.19 -21.09
N GLY A 180 -7.11 -18.10 -19.77
CA GLY A 180 -7.95 -18.80 -18.82
C GLY A 180 -8.99 -17.89 -18.17
N GLY A 181 -9.54 -18.35 -17.04
CA GLY A 181 -10.48 -17.61 -16.22
C GLY A 181 -9.82 -16.75 -15.13
N VAL A 182 -10.65 -16.23 -14.24
CA VAL A 182 -10.25 -15.46 -13.06
C VAL A 182 -10.72 -16.19 -11.81
N VAL A 183 -9.86 -16.31 -10.81
CA VAL A 183 -10.17 -16.90 -9.51
C VAL A 183 -9.91 -15.89 -8.40
N ALA A 184 -10.76 -15.89 -7.38
CA ALA A 184 -10.54 -15.12 -6.15
C ALA A 184 -9.86 -16.01 -5.10
N LYS A 185 -8.68 -15.61 -4.61
CA LYS A 185 -7.90 -16.40 -3.63
C LYS A 185 -7.91 -15.85 -2.22
N HIS A 186 -8.26 -14.58 -2.08
CA HIS A 186 -8.53 -13.96 -0.79
C HIS A 186 -9.87 -13.25 -0.86
N CYS A 187 -10.67 -13.38 0.19
CA CYS A 187 -11.94 -12.71 0.31
C CYS A 187 -12.18 -12.31 1.76
N TRP A 188 -12.56 -11.06 1.97
CA TRP A 188 -12.80 -10.52 3.30
C TRP A 188 -14.02 -9.59 3.34
N TYR A 189 -14.84 -9.71 4.36
CA TYR A 189 -15.91 -8.78 4.67
C TYR A 189 -15.42 -7.79 5.73
N ILE A 190 -15.13 -6.56 5.31
CA ILE A 190 -14.78 -5.44 6.19
C ILE A 190 -16.08 -4.81 6.74
N PRO A 191 -16.29 -4.76 8.06
CA PRO A 191 -17.48 -4.17 8.67
C PRO A 191 -17.39 -2.64 8.72
N ALA A 192 -18.56 -2.00 8.73
CA ALA A 192 -18.67 -0.54 8.86
C ALA A 192 -18.36 -0.02 10.28
N ASP A 193 -18.25 -0.91 11.28
CA ASP A 193 -17.93 -0.54 12.67
C ASP A 193 -16.43 -0.50 12.97
N GLY A 194 -15.59 -0.80 11.96
CA GLY A 194 -14.13 -0.82 12.09
C GLY A 194 -13.58 -2.04 12.82
N THR A 195 -14.40 -3.04 13.14
CA THR A 195 -13.91 -4.33 13.63
C THR A 195 -13.18 -5.11 12.54
N GLU A 196 -12.51 -6.18 12.92
CA GLU A 196 -11.64 -6.96 12.03
C GLU A 196 -12.37 -7.60 10.85
N GLY A 197 -13.67 -7.83 10.96
CA GLY A 197 -14.40 -8.55 9.92
C GLY A 197 -14.09 -10.04 9.90
N LYS A 198 -14.26 -10.65 8.72
CA LYS A 198 -14.10 -12.11 8.54
C LYS A 198 -13.91 -12.48 7.08
N ALA A 199 -13.37 -13.68 6.85
CA ALA A 199 -13.34 -14.28 5.53
C ALA A 199 -14.77 -14.44 4.95
N CYS A 200 -14.87 -14.31 3.62
CA CYS A 200 -15.95 -14.91 2.86
C CYS A 200 -15.60 -16.38 2.58
#